data_AF-A0A9W9ZVE6-F1
#
_entry.id   AF-A0A9W9ZVE6-F1
#
_cell.length_a   1.000
_cell.length_b   1.000
_cell.length_c   1.000
_cell.angle_alpha   90.00
_cell.angle_beta   90.00
_cell.angle_gamma   90.00
#
_symmetry.space_group_name_H-M   'P 1'
#
loop_
_entity.id
_entity.type
_entity.pdbx_description
1 polymer ?
#
loop_
_entity_poly.entity_id
_entity_poly.type
_entity_poly.pdbx_seq_one_letter_code
_entity_poly.pdbx_strand_id
1 'polypeptide(L)'
;MARLKGVRLREVQINWPARGLPPSCCSFSCRNDKEWKQQQANYVKILMKVSDEYGVKQNDSAIFQLFNSKKYGGKDLMFKDSTIKLGDVSQKTYQKLLGDLYMKDLEALDDCVFANRGKQ
;
A
#
# COMPACT_ATOMS: atom_id res chain seq x y z
N MET A 1 -10.96 9.36 46.16
CA MET A 1 -9.83 9.54 45.21
C MET A 1 -9.16 8.20 45.01
N ALA A 2 -9.19 7.64 43.79
CA ALA A 2 -8.38 6.48 43.44
C ALA A 2 -7.74 6.75 42.07
N ARG A 3 -6.41 6.87 42.08
CA ARG A 3 -5.57 7.22 40.94
C ARG A 3 -4.95 5.92 40.41
N LEU A 4 -5.55 5.32 39.40
CA LEU A 4 -4.90 4.22 38.67
C LEU A 4 -3.97 4.83 37.62
N LYS A 5 -2.70 4.96 38.00
CA LYS A 5 -1.61 5.33 37.07
C LYS A 5 -1.29 4.14 36.17
N GLY A 6 -1.29 4.39 34.86
CA GLY A 6 -0.26 3.86 33.98
C GLY A 6 -0.28 2.36 33.76
N VAL A 7 -1.27 1.87 33.00
CA VAL A 7 -1.03 0.69 32.16
C VAL A 7 -0.04 1.15 31.09
N ARG A 8 1.26 0.88 31.32
CA ARG A 8 2.25 0.89 30.25
C ARG A 8 1.79 -0.15 29.25
N LEU A 9 1.21 0.31 28.14
CA LEU A 9 1.17 -0.46 26.90
C LEU A 9 2.61 -0.91 26.70
N ARG A 10 2.90 -2.19 26.97
CA ARG A 10 4.08 -2.81 26.41
C ARG A 10 3.88 -2.66 24.92
N GLU A 11 4.65 -1.77 24.31
CA GLU A 11 4.83 -1.76 22.87
C GLU A 11 5.15 -3.20 22.50
N VAL A 12 4.16 -3.88 21.92
CA VAL A 12 4.41 -5.10 21.19
C VAL A 12 5.19 -4.60 19.98
N GLN A 13 6.50 -4.52 20.11
CA GLN A 13 7.38 -4.40 18.96
C GLN A 13 7.20 -5.70 18.19
N ILE A 14 6.30 -5.67 17.21
CA ILE A 14 6.24 -6.68 16.17
C ILE A 14 7.56 -6.53 15.43
N ASN A 15 8.55 -7.34 15.81
CA ASN A 15 9.83 -7.40 15.13
C ASN A 15 9.56 -8.06 13.77
N TRP A 16 9.22 -7.24 12.77
CA TRP A 16 9.05 -7.71 11.42
C TRP A 16 10.43 -8.15 10.92
N PRO A 17 10.65 -9.42 10.54
CA PRO A 17 11.91 -9.81 9.93
C PRO A 17 12.13 -8.88 8.73
N ALA A 18 13.33 -8.30 8.64
CA ALA A 18 13.68 -7.14 7.82
C ALA A 18 13.57 -7.31 6.29
N ARG A 19 12.79 -8.29 5.80
CA ARG A 19 12.53 -8.59 4.40
C ARG A 19 11.12 -9.14 4.27
N GLY A 20 10.23 -8.42 3.58
CA GLY A 20 9.04 -9.07 3.00
C GLY A 20 7.68 -8.40 3.16
N LEU A 21 7.59 -7.10 3.51
CA LEU A 21 6.33 -6.40 3.26
C LEU A 21 6.21 -6.11 1.77
N PRO A 22 5.14 -6.55 1.10
CA PRO A 22 4.94 -6.25 -0.30
C PRO A 22 4.79 -4.74 -0.51
N PRO A 23 5.24 -4.21 -1.66
CA PRO A 23 5.05 -2.79 -1.97
C PRO A 23 3.56 -2.44 -1.98
N SER A 24 3.23 -1.22 -1.59
CA SER A 24 1.87 -0.68 -1.70
C SER A 24 1.44 -0.63 -3.17
N CYS A 25 0.25 -1.12 -3.48
CA CYS A 25 -0.27 -1.16 -4.85
C CYS A 25 -1.62 -0.44 -4.98
N CYS A 26 -1.84 0.18 -6.14
CA CYS A 26 -3.14 0.76 -6.49
C CYS A 26 -4.09 -0.36 -6.93
N SER A 27 -5.16 -0.58 -6.19
CA SER A 27 -6.24 -1.51 -6.57
C SER A 27 -7.38 -0.75 -7.26
N PHE A 28 -7.84 -1.26 -8.40
CA PHE A 28 -9.01 -0.73 -9.10
C PHE A 28 -10.16 -1.75 -9.01
N SER A 29 -11.34 -1.31 -8.56
CA SER A 29 -12.54 -2.18 -8.54
C SER A 29 -13.06 -2.41 -9.96
N CYS A 30 -13.27 -3.69 -10.30
CA CYS A 30 -13.84 -4.11 -11.58
C CYS A 30 -15.38 -4.06 -11.53
N ARG A 31 -16.00 -3.54 -12.61
CA ARG A 31 -17.47 -3.52 -12.78
C ARG A 31 -17.99 -4.40 -13.93
N ASN A 32 -17.14 -4.82 -14.90
CA ASN A 32 -17.49 -5.74 -16.01
C ASN A 32 -16.24 -6.25 -16.79
N ASP A 33 -16.33 -7.46 -17.39
CA ASP A 33 -15.18 -8.35 -17.68
C ASP A 33 -14.48 -8.29 -19.06
N LYS A 34 -14.97 -7.54 -20.06
CA LYS A 34 -14.32 -7.45 -21.40
C LYS A 34 -13.74 -6.09 -21.76
N GLU A 35 -14.36 -5.00 -21.32
CA GLU A 35 -13.85 -3.63 -21.54
C GLU A 35 -12.70 -3.28 -20.58
N TRP A 36 -12.62 -3.93 -19.41
CA TRP A 36 -11.69 -3.52 -18.35
C TRP A 36 -10.22 -3.85 -18.63
N LYS A 37 -9.90 -4.87 -19.42
CA LYS A 37 -8.49 -5.13 -19.79
C LYS A 37 -7.89 -3.96 -20.57
N GLN A 38 -8.70 -3.33 -21.42
CA GLN A 38 -8.32 -2.14 -22.17
C GLN A 38 -8.26 -0.89 -21.26
N GLN A 39 -9.25 -0.71 -20.39
CA GLN A 39 -9.29 0.42 -19.46
C GLN A 39 -8.13 0.36 -18.45
N GLN A 40 -7.81 -0.82 -17.92
CA GLN A 40 -6.67 -1.04 -17.05
C GLN A 40 -5.37 -0.65 -17.75
N ALA A 41 -5.18 -1.06 -19.01
CA ALA A 41 -4.01 -0.67 -19.78
C ALA A 41 -3.89 0.86 -19.93
N ASN A 42 -5.03 1.56 -20.08
CA ASN A 42 -5.03 3.02 -20.13
C ASN A 42 -4.65 3.65 -18.77
N TYR A 43 -5.21 3.16 -17.66
CA TYR A 43 -4.86 3.64 -16.32
C TYR A 43 -3.37 3.41 -16.01
N VAL A 44 -2.85 2.22 -16.29
CA VAL A 44 -1.42 1.93 -16.14
C VAL A 44 -0.58 2.87 -16.99
N LYS A 45 -0.96 3.10 -18.25
CA LYS A 45 -0.25 4.02 -19.15
C LYS A 45 -0.21 5.44 -18.60
N ILE A 46 -1.33 5.95 -18.09
CA ILE A 46 -1.40 7.29 -17.49
C ILE A 46 -0.51 7.34 -16.24
N LEU A 47 -0.64 6.38 -15.33
CA LEU A 47 0.13 6.34 -14.09
C LEU A 47 1.64 6.26 -14.35
N MET A 48 2.06 5.46 -15.34
CA MET A 48 3.47 5.38 -15.73
C MET A 48 3.99 6.71 -16.27
N LYS A 49 3.24 7.36 -17.18
CA LYS A 49 3.61 8.67 -17.72
C LYS A 49 3.74 9.73 -16.63
N VAL A 50 2.75 9.81 -15.75
CA VAL A 50 2.76 10.79 -14.65
C VAL A 50 3.89 10.49 -13.66
N SER A 51 4.21 9.22 -13.41
CA SER A 51 5.36 8.82 -12.61
C SER A 51 6.70 9.20 -13.27
N ASP A 52 6.79 9.18 -14.61
CA ASP A 52 8.02 9.54 -15.33
C ASP A 52 8.22 11.05 -15.42
N GLU A 53 7.14 11.80 -15.62
CA GLU A 53 7.16 13.27 -15.76
C GLU A 53 7.22 14.00 -14.40
N TYR A 54 6.47 13.51 -13.40
CA TYR A 54 6.27 14.20 -12.11
C TYR A 54 6.73 13.38 -10.90
N GLY A 55 7.45 12.27 -11.11
CA GLY A 55 8.01 11.44 -10.04
C GLY A 55 9.23 12.07 -9.35
N VAL A 56 10.14 11.25 -8.81
CA VAL A 56 11.28 11.72 -8.00
C VAL A 56 12.29 12.56 -8.79
N LYS A 57 12.29 12.48 -10.12
CA LYS A 57 13.14 13.31 -10.98
C LYS A 57 12.72 14.79 -10.96
N GLN A 58 11.46 15.07 -10.63
CA GLN A 58 10.94 16.42 -10.58
C GLN A 58 11.21 17.03 -9.20
N ASN A 59 12.25 17.86 -9.12
CA ASN A 59 12.64 18.57 -7.91
C ASN A 59 12.26 20.05 -7.92
N ASP A 60 11.65 20.55 -8.99
CA ASP A 60 11.20 21.93 -9.08
C ASP A 60 10.00 22.16 -8.16
N SER A 61 10.12 23.13 -7.26
CA SER A 61 9.04 23.55 -6.36
C SER A 61 7.90 24.28 -7.08
N ALA A 62 8.12 24.79 -8.30
CA ALA A 62 7.05 25.39 -9.10
C ALA A 62 6.15 24.33 -9.76
N ILE A 63 6.70 23.15 -10.05
CA ILE A 63 6.01 22.07 -10.78
C ILE A 63 5.37 21.09 -9.80
N PHE A 64 4.27 20.46 -10.21
CA PHE A 64 3.60 19.41 -9.42
C PHE A 64 4.57 18.24 -9.12
N GLN A 65 4.65 17.82 -7.86
CA GLN A 65 5.45 16.68 -7.43
C GLN A 65 4.53 15.55 -6.96
N LEU A 66 4.59 14.40 -7.62
CA LEU A 66 3.67 13.28 -7.39
C LEU A 66 3.95 12.55 -6.07
N PHE A 67 5.23 12.39 -5.72
CA PHE A 67 5.67 11.65 -4.54
C PHE A 67 6.19 12.56 -3.41
N ASN A 68 5.95 13.88 -3.46
CA ASN A 68 6.34 14.77 -2.38
C ASN A 68 5.13 15.44 -1.76
N SER A 69 4.58 14.80 -0.72
CA SER A 69 3.41 15.33 -0.02
C SER A 69 3.72 16.46 0.95
N LYS A 70 4.99 16.63 1.35
CA LYS A 70 5.42 17.74 2.24
C LYS A 70 5.13 19.10 1.63
N LYS A 71 5.26 19.21 0.29
CA LYS A 71 4.93 20.42 -0.46
C LYS A 71 3.48 20.87 -0.26
N TYR A 72 2.57 19.92 -0.02
CA TYR A 72 1.14 20.17 0.15
C TYR A 72 0.70 20.18 1.63
N GLY A 73 1.65 20.26 2.56
CA GLY A 73 1.36 20.33 4.00
C GLY A 73 0.97 18.99 4.63
N GLY A 74 1.20 17.86 3.95
CA GLY A 74 0.90 16.52 4.44
C GLY A 74 2.13 15.61 4.48
N LYS A 75 1.90 14.37 4.90
CA LYS A 75 2.86 13.26 4.79
C LYS A 75 2.12 12.05 4.22
N ASP A 76 2.73 11.36 3.27
CA ASP A 76 2.23 10.15 2.63
C ASP A 76 0.76 10.28 2.16
N LEU A 77 0.46 11.35 1.39
CA LEU A 77 -0.90 11.65 0.90
C LEU A 77 -1.41 10.64 -0.14
N MET A 78 -1.34 10.98 -1.43
CA MET A 78 -1.76 10.08 -2.53
C MET A 78 -0.81 8.89 -2.67
N PHE A 79 0.48 9.16 -2.54
CA PHE A 79 1.55 8.18 -2.58
C PHE A 79 2.47 8.42 -1.39
N LYS A 80 3.13 7.35 -0.95
CA LYS A 80 4.16 7.44 0.09
C LYS A 80 5.29 8.34 -0.40
N ASP A 81 5.83 9.19 0.46
CA ASP A 81 6.90 10.12 0.08
C ASP A 81 8.20 9.42 -0.32
N SER A 82 8.38 8.18 0.15
CA SER A 82 9.53 7.33 -0.19
C SER A 82 9.35 6.58 -1.52
N THR A 83 8.32 6.88 -2.30
CA THR A 83 8.05 6.20 -3.58
C THR A 83 9.04 6.70 -4.63
N ILE A 84 9.76 5.78 -5.26
CA ILE A 84 10.75 6.12 -6.30
C ILE A 84 10.12 6.10 -7.69
N LYS A 85 9.28 5.09 -7.96
CA LYS A 85 8.61 4.89 -9.25
C LYS A 85 7.37 4.02 -9.09
N LEU A 86 6.42 4.18 -10.01
CA LEU A 86 5.34 3.21 -10.21
C LEU A 86 5.81 2.11 -11.17
N GLY A 87 5.33 0.88 -10.95
CA GLY A 87 5.64 -0.28 -11.79
C GLY A 87 4.37 -0.96 -12.25
N ASP A 88 4.37 -1.47 -13.49
CA ASP A 88 3.25 -2.24 -14.01
C ASP A 88 3.22 -3.64 -13.38
N VAL A 89 2.09 -3.98 -12.76
CA VAL A 89 1.83 -5.28 -12.14
C VAL A 89 0.65 -6.00 -12.80
N SER A 90 0.15 -5.50 -13.93
CA SER A 90 -1.07 -6.01 -14.61
C SER A 90 -0.98 -7.48 -15.04
N GLN A 91 0.24 -7.99 -15.21
CA GLN A 91 0.51 -9.38 -15.58
C GLN A 91 0.63 -10.33 -14.37
N LYS A 92 0.54 -9.81 -13.14
CA LYS A 92 0.69 -10.61 -11.91
C LYS A 92 -0.65 -10.69 -11.18
N THR A 93 -1.00 -11.90 -10.74
CA THR A 93 -2.09 -12.08 -9.78
C THR A 93 -1.69 -11.52 -8.41
N TYR A 94 -2.69 -11.18 -7.59
CA TYR A 94 -2.50 -10.71 -6.22
C TYR A 94 -1.57 -11.65 -5.41
N GLN A 95 -1.75 -12.96 -5.57
CA GLN A 95 -0.88 -14.00 -5.00
C GLN A 95 0.58 -13.85 -5.42
N LYS A 96 0.85 -13.71 -6.72
CA LYS A 96 2.20 -13.56 -7.25
C LYS A 96 2.85 -12.22 -6.89
N LEU A 97 2.04 -11.20 -6.63
CA LEU A 97 2.50 -9.87 -6.22
C LEU A 97 2.95 -9.87 -4.75
N LEU A 98 2.17 -10.49 -3.87
CA LEU A 98 2.48 -10.54 -2.43
C LEU A 98 3.48 -11.64 -2.09
N GLY A 99 3.51 -12.72 -2.87
CA GLY A 99 4.34 -13.88 -2.64
C GLY A 99 3.72 -14.88 -1.65
N ASP A 100 4.15 -16.13 -1.76
CA ASP A 100 3.55 -17.26 -1.04
C ASP A 100 3.72 -17.18 0.47
N LEU A 101 4.83 -16.59 0.95
CA LEU A 101 5.08 -16.42 2.38
C LEU A 101 4.05 -15.48 3.01
N TYR A 102 3.80 -14.33 2.38
CA TYR A 102 2.84 -13.36 2.87
C TYR A 102 1.40 -13.90 2.80
N MET A 103 1.09 -14.74 1.80
CA MET A 103 -0.21 -15.42 1.72
C MET A 103 -0.44 -16.38 2.89
N LYS A 104 0.58 -17.17 3.26
CA LYS A 104 0.49 -18.05 4.44
C LYS A 104 0.31 -17.28 5.73
N ASP A 105 1.00 -16.14 5.86
CA ASP A 105 0.84 -15.26 7.03
C ASP A 105 -0.59 -14.68 7.08
N LEU A 106 -1.17 -14.30 5.94
CA LEU A 106 -2.56 -13.83 5.86
C LEU A 106 -3.56 -14.93 6.25
N GLU A 107 -3.38 -16.16 5.76
CA GLU A 107 -4.23 -17.31 6.15
C GLU A 107 -4.19 -17.55 7.67
N ALA A 108 -2.99 -17.56 8.26
CA ALA A 108 -2.82 -17.73 9.70
C ALA A 108 -3.42 -16.58 10.53
N LEU A 109 -3.36 -15.34 10.01
CA LEU A 109 -3.99 -14.19 10.65
C LEU A 109 -5.52 -14.26 10.56
N ASP A 110 -6.07 -14.68 9.42
CA ASP A 110 -7.51 -14.77 9.20
C ASP A 110 -8.14 -15.85 10.10
N ASP A 111 -7.47 -17.00 10.25
CA ASP A 111 -7.85 -18.05 11.21
C ASP A 111 -7.97 -17.51 12.64
N CYS A 112 -7.07 -16.60 13.02
CA CYS A 112 -7.07 -15.94 14.32
C CYS A 112 -8.25 -14.98 14.48
N VAL A 113 -8.71 -14.32 13.41
CA VAL A 113 -9.87 -13.42 13.44
C VAL A 113 -11.17 -14.20 13.64
N PHE A 114 -11.31 -15.36 13.02
CA PHE A 114 -12.53 -16.18 13.15
C PHE A 114 -12.63 -16.90 14.49
N ALA A 115 -11.51 -17.30 15.11
CA ALA A 115 -11.50 -17.86 16.47
C ALA A 115 -12.04 -16.87 17.53
N ASN A 116 -12.01 -15.56 17.25
CA ASN A 116 -12.47 -14.51 18.15
C ASN A 116 -13.92 -14.05 17.87
N ARG A 117 -14.56 -14.45 16.77
CA ARG A 117 -15.96 -14.07 16.45
C ARG A 117 -17.02 -15.03 17.01
N GLY A 118 -16.62 -16.14 17.62
CA GLY A 118 -17.52 -17.13 18.25
C GLY A 118 -17.68 -17.00 19.76
N LYS A 119 -17.16 -15.92 20.39
CA LYS A 119 -17.31 -15.65 21.82
C LYS A 119 -17.81 -14.22 22.04
N GLN A 120 -19.10 -14.01 21.76
CA GLN A 120 -19.87 -12.89 22.32
C GLN A 120 -21.18 -13.44 22.87
#